data_AF-A0A1G1DD23-F1
#
_entry.id   AF-A0A1G1DD23-F1
#
_cell.length_a   1.000
_cell.length_b   1.000
_cell.length_c   1.000
_cell.angle_alpha   90.00
_cell.angle_beta   90.00
_cell.angle_gamma   90.00
#
_symmetry.space_group_name_H-M   'P 1'
#
loop_
_entity.id
_entity.type
_entity.pdbx_description
1 polymer ?
#
loop_
_entity_poly.entity_id
_entity_poly.type
_entity_poly.pdbx_seq_one_letter_code
_entity_poly.pdbx_strand_id
1 'polypeptide(L)'
;MRYDTCDRCGIRIPEGGLKYIVAINIIADDNNILPEDIADEELNSMISQIGKFDSDMLDRDMHQELAFILCKRCKEQFAKNPFNIKQESEGWRGELH
;
A
#
# COMPACT_ATOMS: atom_id res chain seq x y z
N MET A 1 12.22 -30.44 -8.27
CA MET A 1 12.64 -29.11 -8.76
C MET A 1 11.93 -28.06 -7.92
N ARG A 2 12.67 -27.16 -7.27
CA ARG A 2 12.06 -26.00 -6.61
C ARG A 2 11.70 -24.96 -7.66
N TYR A 3 10.64 -24.22 -7.42
CA TYR A 3 10.21 -23.11 -8.26
C TYR A 3 9.46 -22.11 -7.38
N ASP A 4 9.56 -20.84 -7.72
CA ASP A 4 8.69 -19.80 -7.16
C ASP A 4 7.46 -19.62 -8.06
N THR A 5 6.41 -19.02 -7.52
CA THR A 5 5.19 -18.74 -8.29
C THR A 5 4.97 -17.23 -8.36
N CYS A 6 4.66 -16.72 -9.55
CA CYS A 6 4.28 -15.32 -9.70
C CYS A 6 2.92 -15.06 -9.05
N ASP A 7 2.83 -14.14 -8.09
CA ASP A 7 1.59 -13.84 -7.36
C ASP A 7 0.49 -13.24 -8.25
N ARG A 8 0.87 -12.63 -9.39
CA ARG A 8 -0.10 -12.04 -10.32
C ARG A 8 -0.68 -13.02 -11.34
N CYS A 9 0.13 -13.91 -11.91
CA CYS A 9 -0.30 -14.77 -13.03
C CYS A 9 -0.14 -16.27 -12.78
N GLY A 10 0.41 -16.67 -11.64
CA GLY A 10 0.60 -18.07 -11.28
C GLY A 10 1.71 -18.80 -12.06
N ILE A 11 2.46 -18.10 -12.94
CA ILE A 11 3.52 -18.76 -13.70
C ILE A 11 4.64 -19.24 -12.76
N ARG A 12 5.12 -20.46 -12.99
CA ARG A 12 6.26 -21.02 -12.26
C ARG A 12 7.55 -20.38 -12.75
N ILE A 13 8.34 -19.87 -11.82
CA ILE A 13 9.67 -19.32 -12.05
C ILE A 13 10.66 -20.40 -11.59
N PRO A 14 11.42 -21.01 -12.49
CA PRO A 14 12.35 -22.08 -12.13
C PRO A 14 13.42 -21.57 -11.16
N GLU A 15 13.98 -22.47 -10.35
CA GLU A 15 15.13 -22.19 -9.49
C GLU A 15 16.31 -21.61 -10.31
N GLY A 16 16.88 -20.50 -9.86
CA GLY A 16 17.89 -19.73 -10.60
C GLY A 16 17.33 -18.80 -11.70
N GLY A 17 16.03 -18.88 -11.99
CA GLY A 17 15.34 -17.94 -12.87
C GLY A 17 15.21 -16.54 -12.26
N LEU A 18 15.16 -15.53 -13.12
CA LEU A 18 15.03 -14.15 -12.69
C LEU A 18 13.61 -13.88 -12.15
N LYS A 19 13.53 -13.58 -10.84
CA LYS A 19 12.31 -13.15 -10.15
C LYS A 19 12.45 -11.71 -9.66
N TYR A 20 11.32 -11.04 -9.50
CA TYR A 20 11.25 -9.67 -8.99
C TYR A 20 10.44 -9.67 -7.70
N ILE A 21 10.95 -9.01 -6.67
CA ILE A 21 10.23 -8.83 -5.41
C ILE A 21 9.70 -7.40 -5.40
N VAL A 22 8.39 -7.25 -5.25
CA VAL A 22 7.72 -5.96 -5.06
C VAL A 22 7.39 -5.83 -3.58
N ALA A 23 8.04 -4.89 -2.90
CA ALA A 23 7.72 -4.51 -1.53
C ALA A 23 6.85 -3.25 -1.54
N ILE A 24 5.74 -3.25 -0.81
CA ILE A 24 4.84 -2.12 -0.64
C ILE A 24 4.78 -1.79 0.84
N ASN A 25 5.06 -0.52 1.17
CA ASN A 25 4.90 0.02 2.51
C ASN A 25 3.70 0.97 2.48
N ILE A 26 2.73 0.70 3.35
CA ILE A 26 1.54 1.52 3.55
C ILE A 26 1.70 2.15 4.93
N ILE A 27 1.65 3.48 4.97
CA ILE A 27 1.85 4.28 6.17
C ILE A 27 0.62 5.19 6.30
N ALA A 28 -0.02 5.19 7.46
CA ALA A 28 -1.07 6.15 7.74
C ALA A 28 -0.48 7.55 7.87
N ASP A 29 -1.05 8.50 7.14
CA ASP A 29 -0.79 9.91 7.34
C ASP A 29 -1.69 10.42 8.46
N ASP A 30 -1.23 10.33 9.71
CA ASP A 30 -1.89 11.03 10.80
C ASP A 30 -1.53 12.51 10.73
N ASN A 31 -2.51 13.34 10.37
CA ASN A 31 -2.37 14.78 10.52
C ASN A 31 -2.52 15.10 12.01
N ASN A 32 -1.47 14.83 12.79
CA ASN A 32 -1.34 15.08 14.23
C ASN A 32 -1.39 16.59 14.53
N ILE A 33 -2.51 17.23 14.22
CA ILE A 33 -2.79 18.62 14.57
C ILE A 33 -3.13 18.61 16.07
N LEU A 34 -2.10 18.80 16.89
CA LEU A 34 -2.30 19.19 18.28
C LEU A 34 -2.78 20.65 18.27
N PRO A 35 -3.99 20.97 18.77
CA PRO A 35 -4.38 22.36 18.98
C PRO A 35 -3.34 23.06 19.88
N GLU A 36 -2.89 24.25 19.48
CA GLU A 36 -1.86 25.00 20.22
C GLU A 36 -2.31 25.42 21.64
N ASP A 37 -3.62 25.37 21.93
CA ASP A 37 -4.24 25.76 23.20
C ASP A 37 -4.90 24.56 23.93
N ILE A 38 -4.17 23.45 24.13
CA ILE A 38 -4.67 22.37 24.99
C ILE A 38 -4.42 22.77 26.45
N ALA A 39 -5.47 22.87 27.26
CA ALA A 39 -5.35 23.02 28.71
C ALA A 39 -4.72 21.76 29.32
N ASP A 40 -3.87 21.90 30.34
CA ASP A 40 -3.13 20.78 30.96
C ASP A 40 -4.05 19.60 31.40
N GLU A 41 -5.31 19.87 31.73
CA GLU A 41 -6.30 18.85 32.07
C GLU A 41 -6.76 18.01 30.87
N GLU A 42 -6.90 18.63 29.70
CA GLU A 42 -7.26 17.93 28.46
C GLU A 42 -6.07 17.12 27.92
N LEU A 43 -4.84 17.63 28.07
CA LEU A 43 -3.62 16.90 27.71
C LEU A 43 -3.48 15.62 28.56
N ASN A 44 -3.71 15.71 29.86
CA ASN A 44 -3.66 14.56 30.76
C ASN A 44 -4.77 13.53 30.46
N SER A 45 -5.95 13.99 30.03
CA SER A 45 -7.03 13.10 29.55
C SER A 45 -6.64 12.37 28.26
N MET A 46 -6.03 13.06 27.30
CA MET A 46 -5.54 12.44 26.05
C MET A 46 -4.43 11.40 26.33
N ILE A 47 -3.46 11.72 27.19
CA ILE A 47 -2.39 10.78 27.60
C ILE A 47 -2.99 9.54 28.28
N SER A 48 -4.01 9.71 29.12
CA SER A 48 -4.70 8.58 29.78
C SER A 48 -5.49 7.70 28.81
N GLN A 49 -5.99 8.27 27.70
CA GLN A 49 -6.68 7.53 26.65
C GLN A 49 -5.70 6.74 25.79
N ILE A 50 -4.56 7.33 25.42
CA ILE A 50 -3.48 6.66 24.66
C ILE A 50 -2.92 5.46 25.45
N GLY A 51 -2.76 5.59 26.77
CA GLY A 51 -2.30 4.50 27.64
C GLY A 51 -3.26 3.31 27.79
N LYS A 52 -4.48 3.38 27.22
CA LYS A 52 -5.48 2.30 27.23
C LYS A 52 -5.61 1.57 25.89
N PHE A 53 -4.96 2.04 24.83
CA PHE A 53 -4.91 1.32 23.56
C PHE A 53 -3.74 0.34 23.60
N ASP A 54 -4.01 -0.94 23.36
CA ASP A 54 -2.96 -1.94 23.12
C ASP A 54 -2.09 -1.45 21.95
N SER A 55 -0.80 -1.24 22.20
CA SER A 55 0.21 -0.84 21.20
C SER A 55 0.08 -1.64 19.89
N ASP A 56 -0.28 -2.91 20.00
CA ASP A 56 -0.42 -3.84 18.87
C ASP A 56 -1.63 -3.57 17.95
N MET A 57 -2.63 -2.80 18.41
CA MET A 57 -3.77 -2.39 17.56
C MET A 57 -3.48 -1.11 16.78
N LEU A 58 -2.72 -0.16 17.36
CA LEU A 58 -2.31 1.06 16.67
C LEU A 58 -1.34 0.74 15.51
N ASP A 59 -0.44 -0.22 15.71
CA ASP A 59 0.60 -0.54 14.72
C ASP A 59 0.07 -1.09 13.39
N ARG A 60 -1.03 -1.87 13.39
CA ARG A 60 -1.59 -2.44 12.14
C ARG A 60 -2.35 -1.42 11.29
N ASP A 61 -2.98 -0.44 11.93
CA ASP A 61 -3.72 0.60 11.22
C ASP A 61 -2.78 1.74 10.77
N MET A 62 -1.59 1.85 11.38
CA MET A 62 -0.58 2.85 11.02
C MET A 62 0.45 2.37 10.01
N HIS A 63 0.85 1.09 10.03
CA HIS A 63 1.92 0.57 9.19
C HIS A 63 1.65 -0.85 8.67
N GLN A 64 1.73 -1.03 7.35
CA GLN A 64 1.60 -2.33 6.71
C GLN A 64 2.67 -2.55 5.64
N GLU A 65 3.38 -3.68 5.72
CA GLU A 65 4.33 -4.14 4.71
C GLU A 65 3.75 -5.34 3.93
N LEU A 66 3.87 -5.29 2.61
CA LEU A 66 3.49 -6.38 1.71
C LEU A 66 4.64 -6.72 0.79
N ALA A 67 4.87 -8.00 0.53
CA ALA A 67 5.88 -8.47 -0.41
C ALA A 67 5.30 -9.48 -1.41
N PHE A 68 5.55 -9.26 -2.69
CA PHE A 68 5.05 -10.11 -3.78
C PHE A 68 6.18 -10.53 -4.72
N ILE A 69 6.14 -11.76 -5.21
CA ILE A 69 7.00 -12.31 -6.24
C ILE A 69 6.32 -12.16 -7.60
N LEU A 70 6.96 -11.45 -8.53
CA LEU A 70 6.49 -11.26 -9.90
C LEU A 70 7.49 -11.81 -10.93
N CYS A 71 6.94 -12.33 -12.03
CA CYS A 71 7.73 -12.55 -13.26
C CYS A 71 7.98 -11.22 -13.98
N LYS A 72 8.95 -11.19 -14.92
CA LYS A 72 9.33 -9.98 -15.68
C LYS A 72 8.13 -9.23 -16.28
N ARG A 73 7.23 -9.95 -16.96
CA ARG A 73 6.04 -9.36 -17.60
C ARG A 73 5.11 -8.71 -16.57
N CYS A 74 4.84 -9.39 -15.46
CA CYS A 74 3.95 -8.88 -14.41
C CYS A 74 4.58 -7.70 -13.66
N LYS A 75 5.90 -7.70 -13.46
CA LYS A 75 6.65 -6.57 -12.91
C LYS A 75 6.54 -5.35 -13.82
N GLU A 76 6.71 -5.50 -15.13
CA GLU A 76 6.60 -4.38 -16.07
C GLU A 76 5.20 -3.77 -16.11
N GLN A 77 4.15 -4.60 -16.01
CA GLN A 77 2.78 -4.11 -15.92
C GLN A 77 2.51 -3.42 -14.59
N PHE A 78 2.99 -3.98 -13.47
CA PHE A 78 2.86 -3.37 -12.14
C PHE A 78 3.56 -2.00 -12.08
N ALA A 79 4.78 -1.89 -12.63
CA ALA A 79 5.52 -0.64 -12.66
C ALA A 79 4.83 0.47 -13.50
N LYS A 80 4.04 0.11 -14.51
CA LYS A 80 3.29 1.08 -15.33
C LYS A 80 1.98 1.52 -14.68
N ASN A 81 1.29 0.60 -14.03
CA ASN A 81 -0.03 0.83 -13.46
C ASN A 81 -0.24 -0.09 -12.26
N PRO A 82 0.29 0.29 -11.08
CA PRO A 82 0.24 -0.55 -9.89
C PRO A 82 -1.21 -0.78 -9.41
N PHE A 83 -2.09 0.19 -9.66
CA PHE A 83 -3.51 0.14 -9.29
C PHE A 83 -4.42 -0.46 -10.36
N ASN A 84 -3.87 -0.86 -11.51
CA ASN A 84 -4.62 -1.39 -12.66
C ASN A 84 -5.83 -0.51 -13.09
N ILE A 85 -5.68 0.82 -12.98
CA ILE A 85 -6.71 1.79 -13.35
C ILE A 85 -6.88 1.76 -14.88
N LYS A 86 -8.11 1.56 -15.36
CA LYS A 86 -8.39 1.67 -16.80
C LYS A 86 -8.32 3.15 -17.18
N GLN A 87 -7.46 3.51 -18.13
CA GLN A 87 -7.55 4.84 -18.74
C GLN A 87 -8.79 4.83 -19.64
N GLU A 88 -9.83 5.55 -19.23
CA GLU A 88 -10.91 5.89 -20.13
C GLU A 88 -10.32 6.81 -21.20
N SER A 89 -10.25 6.31 -22.44
CA SER A 89 -9.97 7.18 -23.57
C SER A 89 -11.16 8.14 -23.70
N GLU A 90 -10.98 9.41 -23.39
CA GLU A 90 -11.88 10.48 -23.82
C GLU A 90 -11.85 10.52 -25.35
N GLY A 91 -12.65 9.64 -25.97
CA GLY A 91 -12.95 9.66 -27.38
C GLY A 91 -13.75 10.93 -27.65
N TRP A 92 -13.16 11.85 -28.42
CA TRP A 92 -13.81 13.02 -28.95
C TRP A 92 -15.19 12.66 -29.54
N ARG A 93 -16.27 13.11 -28.91
CA ARG A 93 -17.62 13.14 -29.52
C ARG A 93 -17.74 14.42 -30.34
N GLY A 94 -17.00 14.50 -31.45
CA GLY A 94 -17.25 15.56 -32.43
C GLY A 94 -18.56 15.27 -33.15
N GLU A 95 -19.64 15.95 -32.79
CA GLU A 95 -20.81 16.07 -33.67
C GLU A 95 -20.42 16.94 -34.87
N LEU A 96 -20.45 16.35 -36.07
CA LEU A 96 -20.38 17.10 -37.33
C LEU A 96 -21.70 17.86 -37.49
N HIS A 97 -21.66 19.18 -37.31
CA HIS A 97 -22.72 20.11 -37.71
C HIS A 97 -22.26 20.93 -38.92
#